data_AF-A0A972IMU6-F1
#
_entry.id   AF-A0A972IMU6-F1
#
_cell.length_a   1.000
_cell.length_b   1.000
_cell.length_c   1.000
_cell.angle_alpha   90.00
_cell.angle_beta   90.00
_cell.angle_gamma   90.00
#
_symmetry.space_group_name_H-M   'P 1'
#
loop_
_entity.id
_entity.type
_entity.pdbx_description
1 polymer ?
#
loop_
_entity_poly.entity_id
_entity_poly.type
_entity_poly.pdbx_seq_one_letter_code
_entity_poly.pdbx_strand_id
1 'polypeptide(L)'
;MTARRLLKLTHVVSMIWFMLCVGYIVVRALHEAGFNWLLIFSLSGHSALAVFLLVSLYLFALFRGVGGTQHIALEHPLTSTHYYMGLYVAAPLLGGLAGVLGMLGVQDIGRFLVGLALGTLCTTFTVWVIIDPVAGLIEMLLPTSRKHRAERLARIEADRRARRERRERVLAEAFAREAQERQRWQERLQPHAERLAVLLTADASGFQKAEQEAVDIGAKAWRLGGLMCMRQLRDMAMDICKNQRGQAKAVDYVSYWWDGIGDWRRPSLG
;
A
#
# COMPACT_ATOMS: atom_id res chain seq x y z
N MET A 1 15.43 -14.07 36.76
CA MET A 1 14.63 -14.30 35.53
C MET A 1 14.09 -12.96 35.06
N THR A 2 14.21 -12.60 33.78
CA THR A 2 13.85 -11.25 33.29
C THR A 2 12.33 -11.08 33.17
N ALA A 3 11.78 -9.94 33.61
CA ALA A 3 10.34 -9.64 33.59
C ALA A 3 9.68 -9.88 32.22
N ARG A 4 10.43 -9.69 31.12
CA ARG A 4 9.98 -9.99 29.76
C ARG A 4 9.71 -11.48 29.50
N ARG A 5 10.50 -12.38 30.09
CA ARG A 5 10.26 -13.84 29.96
C ARG A 5 9.01 -14.25 30.72
N LEU A 6 8.80 -13.69 31.92
CA LEU A 6 7.59 -13.93 32.70
C LEU A 6 6.34 -13.46 31.93
N LEU A 7 6.36 -12.24 31.38
CA LEU A 7 5.24 -11.71 30.59
C LEU A 7 4.92 -12.60 29.36
N LYS A 8 5.95 -13.09 28.66
CA LYS A 8 5.77 -14.01 27.52
C LYS A 8 5.15 -15.33 27.95
N LEU A 9 5.61 -15.90 29.06
CA LEU A 9 5.04 -17.14 29.61
C LEU A 9 3.58 -16.94 30.00
N THR A 10 3.27 -15.88 30.77
CA THR A 10 1.90 -15.53 31.16
C THR A 10 1.02 -15.32 29.93
N HIS A 11 1.57 -14.74 28.86
CA HIS A 11 0.85 -14.55 27.61
C HIS A 11 0.47 -15.87 26.93
N VAL A 12 1.42 -16.79 26.80
CA VAL A 12 1.16 -18.11 26.20
C VAL A 12 0.13 -18.87 27.02
N VAL A 13 0.30 -18.91 28.34
CA VAL A 13 -0.62 -19.60 29.25
C VAL A 13 -2.03 -18.99 29.18
N SER A 14 -2.14 -17.67 29.23
CA SER A 14 -3.43 -16.97 29.16
C SER A 14 -4.13 -17.17 27.82
N MET A 15 -3.36 -17.25 26.72
CA MET A 15 -3.92 -17.52 25.39
C MET A 15 -4.42 -18.94 25.26
N ILE A 16 -3.65 -19.94 25.71
CA ILE A 16 -4.09 -21.34 25.73
C ILE A 16 -5.36 -21.47 26.58
N TRP A 17 -5.37 -20.88 27.78
CA TRP A 17 -6.53 -20.87 28.68
C TRP A 17 -7.77 -20.26 28.02
N PHE A 18 -7.63 -19.07 27.44
CA PHE A 18 -8.72 -18.41 26.73
C PHE A 18 -9.29 -19.28 25.61
N MET A 19 -8.43 -19.87 24.78
CA MET A 19 -8.85 -20.75 23.68
C MET A 19 -9.57 -22.01 24.18
N LEU A 20 -9.17 -22.57 25.31
CA LEU A 20 -9.88 -23.69 25.94
C LEU A 20 -11.27 -23.28 26.43
N CYS A 21 -11.41 -22.12 27.09
CA CYS A 21 -12.71 -21.61 27.53
C CYS A 21 -13.65 -21.30 26.35
N VAL A 22 -13.12 -20.67 25.30
CA VAL A 22 -13.82 -20.41 24.04
C VAL A 22 -14.28 -21.73 23.41
N GLY A 23 -13.36 -22.67 23.24
CA GLY A 23 -13.65 -23.98 22.66
C GLY A 23 -14.69 -24.76 23.44
N TYR A 24 -14.61 -24.75 24.78
CA TYR A 24 -15.59 -25.39 25.65
C TYR A 24 -17.01 -24.83 25.45
N ILE A 25 -17.14 -23.50 25.44
CA ILE A 25 -18.43 -22.84 25.23
C ILE A 25 -18.99 -23.16 23.84
N VAL A 26 -18.15 -23.12 22.80
CA VAL A 26 -18.57 -23.44 21.43
C VAL A 26 -19.05 -24.89 21.32
N VAL A 27 -18.25 -25.85 21.81
CA VAL A 27 -18.61 -27.28 21.76
C VAL A 27 -19.91 -27.53 22.52
N ARG A 28 -20.08 -26.92 23.70
CA ARG A 28 -21.30 -27.05 24.49
C ARG A 28 -22.50 -26.43 23.77
N ALA A 29 -22.35 -25.23 23.22
CA ALA A 29 -23.42 -24.57 22.47
C ALA A 29 -23.83 -25.39 21.23
N LEU A 30 -22.87 -25.99 20.51
CA LEU A 30 -23.14 -26.88 19.38
C LEU A 30 -23.88 -28.16 19.80
N HIS A 31 -23.48 -28.74 20.93
CA HIS A 31 -24.14 -29.91 21.50
C HIS A 31 -25.58 -29.61 21.92
N GLU A 32 -25.81 -28.48 22.60
CA GLU A 32 -27.15 -28.03 23.02
C GLU A 32 -28.04 -27.67 21.81
N ALA A 33 -27.46 -27.13 20.74
CA ALA A 33 -28.20 -26.79 19.51
C ALA A 33 -28.51 -28.00 18.62
N GLY A 34 -28.08 -29.21 19.00
CA GLY A 34 -28.35 -30.45 18.26
C GLY A 34 -27.86 -30.43 16.81
N PHE A 35 -26.78 -29.70 16.51
CA PHE A 35 -26.22 -29.50 15.16
C PHE A 35 -27.18 -28.87 14.12
N ASN A 36 -28.34 -28.34 14.52
CA ASN A 36 -29.22 -27.60 13.64
C ASN A 36 -28.72 -26.17 13.43
N TRP A 37 -27.81 -26.00 12.46
CA TRP A 37 -27.14 -24.73 12.10
C TRP A 37 -28.10 -23.54 11.88
N LEU A 38 -29.35 -23.79 11.49
CA LEU A 38 -30.40 -22.78 11.31
C LEU A 38 -30.84 -22.11 12.62
N LEU A 39 -30.68 -22.78 13.77
CA LEU A 39 -31.12 -22.26 15.08
C LEU A 39 -30.09 -21.32 15.70
N ILE A 40 -28.81 -21.48 15.36
CA ILE A 40 -27.70 -20.59 15.75
C ILE A 40 -27.86 -19.18 15.12
N PHE A 41 -28.55 -19.09 13.99
CA PHE A 41 -28.89 -17.82 13.33
C PHE A 41 -30.28 -17.26 13.70
N SER A 42 -31.10 -18.02 14.42
CA SER A 42 -32.32 -17.47 15.01
C SER A 42 -31.94 -16.60 16.21
N LEU A 43 -32.74 -15.57 16.47
CA LEU A 43 -32.54 -14.56 17.53
C LEU A 43 -32.71 -15.13 18.96
N SER A 44 -32.12 -16.31 19.24
CA SER A 44 -32.09 -16.96 20.56
C SER A 44 -30.77 -16.64 21.28
N GLY A 45 -30.74 -16.78 22.61
CA GLY A 45 -29.58 -16.39 23.45
C GLY A 45 -28.23 -17.00 23.06
N HIS A 46 -28.24 -18.12 22.34
CA HIS A 46 -27.03 -18.77 21.80
C HIS A 46 -26.41 -17.99 20.63
N SER A 47 -27.18 -17.25 19.84
CA SER A 47 -26.66 -16.40 18.76
C SER A 47 -25.93 -15.17 19.29
N ALA A 48 -26.40 -14.59 20.40
CA ALA A 48 -25.72 -13.49 21.07
C ALA A 48 -24.32 -13.91 21.54
N LEU A 49 -24.18 -15.14 22.04
CA LEU A 49 -22.91 -15.70 22.51
C LEU A 49 -21.95 -15.96 21.32
N ALA A 50 -22.46 -16.51 20.22
CA ALA A 50 -21.70 -16.68 18.98
C ALA A 50 -21.25 -15.34 18.37
N VAL A 51 -22.14 -14.35 18.31
CA VAL A 51 -21.82 -12.99 17.84
C VAL A 51 -20.79 -12.35 18.76
N PHE A 52 -20.94 -12.45 20.08
CA PHE A 52 -19.96 -11.93 21.04
C PHE A 52 -18.59 -12.56 20.82
N LEU A 53 -18.53 -13.88 20.66
CA LEU A 53 -17.30 -14.63 20.38
C LEU A 53 -16.66 -14.23 19.04
N LEU A 54 -17.47 -14.04 17.99
CA LEU A 54 -17.00 -13.58 16.69
C LEU A 54 -16.48 -12.13 16.75
N VAL A 55 -17.19 -11.27 17.48
CA VAL A 55 -16.78 -9.88 17.74
C VAL A 55 -15.50 -9.84 18.56
N SER A 56 -15.30 -10.68 19.59
CA SER A 56 -14.02 -10.71 20.31
C SER A 56 -12.88 -11.25 19.48
N LEU A 57 -13.10 -12.32 18.70
CA LEU A 57 -12.07 -12.81 17.79
C LEU A 57 -11.70 -11.74 16.75
N TYR A 58 -12.69 -11.01 16.24
CA TYR A 58 -12.49 -9.90 15.31
C TYR A 58 -11.73 -8.73 15.95
N LEU A 59 -12.18 -8.25 17.11
CA LEU A 59 -11.52 -7.16 17.84
C LEU A 59 -10.12 -7.59 18.29
N PHE A 60 -9.94 -8.84 18.69
CA PHE A 60 -8.62 -9.39 19.00
C PHE A 60 -7.68 -9.32 17.79
N ALA A 61 -8.13 -9.77 16.62
CA ALA A 61 -7.34 -9.72 15.39
C ALA A 61 -7.03 -8.28 14.98
N LEU A 62 -7.99 -7.36 15.12
CA LEU A 62 -7.84 -5.96 14.71
C LEU A 62 -6.93 -5.20 15.67
N PHE A 63 -7.10 -5.33 16.99
CA PHE A 63 -6.29 -4.60 17.98
C PHE A 63 -4.89 -5.22 18.19
N ARG A 64 -4.73 -6.55 18.12
CA ARG A 64 -3.38 -7.15 18.16
C ARG A 64 -2.65 -7.11 16.82
N GLY A 65 -3.34 -7.15 15.69
CA GLY A 65 -2.73 -7.10 14.36
C GLY A 65 -2.14 -5.73 14.02
N VAL A 66 -2.62 -4.65 14.64
CA VAL A 66 -2.21 -3.27 14.32
C VAL A 66 -1.07 -2.73 15.22
N GLY A 67 -0.71 -3.42 16.31
CA GLY A 67 0.25 -2.96 17.32
C GLY A 67 1.74 -3.12 16.99
N GLY A 68 2.12 -3.24 15.71
CA GLY A 68 3.46 -3.63 15.27
C GLY A 68 4.48 -2.49 15.12
N THR A 69 4.31 -1.32 15.74
CA THR A 69 5.36 -0.28 15.73
C THR A 69 5.77 0.11 17.15
N GLN A 70 6.98 -0.30 17.53
CA GLN A 70 7.63 -0.04 18.83
C GLN A 70 7.83 1.46 19.16
N HIS A 71 7.40 2.39 18.30
CA HIS A 71 7.55 3.84 18.48
C HIS A 71 6.40 4.49 19.29
N ILE A 72 5.49 3.67 19.83
CA ILE A 72 4.24 4.09 20.47
C ILE A 72 4.39 4.28 22.00
N ALA A 73 5.45 3.74 22.63
CA ALA A 73 5.60 3.80 24.10
C ALA A 73 5.67 5.23 24.67
N LEU A 74 6.22 6.19 23.91
CA LEU A 74 6.28 7.60 24.30
C LEU A 74 4.93 8.32 24.17
N GLU A 75 4.05 7.87 23.27
CA GLU A 75 2.72 8.45 23.07
C GLU A 75 1.65 7.80 23.95
N HIS A 76 1.95 6.61 24.46
CA HIS A 76 1.04 5.79 25.24
C HIS A 76 1.71 5.38 26.57
N PRO A 77 1.93 6.33 27.48
CA PRO A 77 2.71 6.10 28.70
C PRO A 77 2.01 5.18 29.71
N LEU A 78 0.68 5.03 29.67
CA LEU A 78 -0.08 4.17 30.58
C LEU A 78 -0.13 2.74 30.07
N THR A 79 -0.49 2.55 28.80
CA THR A 79 -0.68 1.24 28.16
C THR A 79 0.64 0.57 27.81
N SER A 80 1.74 1.34 27.74
CA SER A 80 3.10 0.80 27.59
C SER A 80 3.75 0.36 28.91
N THR A 81 3.15 0.65 30.07
CA THR A 81 3.71 0.22 31.35
C THR A 81 3.69 -1.30 31.50
N HIS A 82 4.69 -1.84 32.22
CA HIS A 82 4.74 -3.27 32.54
C HIS A 82 3.54 -3.74 33.38
N TYR A 83 2.99 -2.85 34.22
CA TYR A 83 1.80 -3.13 35.02
C TYR A 83 0.56 -3.29 34.16
N TYR A 84 0.30 -2.34 33.25
CA TYR A 84 -0.83 -2.43 32.33
C TYR A 84 -0.71 -3.66 31.42
N MET A 85 0.47 -3.87 30.84
CA MET A 85 0.71 -5.04 29.98
C MET A 85 0.52 -6.35 30.74
N GLY A 86 0.94 -6.41 32.01
CA GLY A 86 0.70 -7.55 32.89
C GLY A 86 -0.80 -7.82 33.09
N LEU A 87 -1.57 -6.78 33.44
CA LEU A 87 -3.03 -6.87 33.59
C LEU A 87 -3.71 -7.31 32.28
N TYR A 88 -3.35 -6.67 31.17
CA TYR A 88 -3.92 -6.94 29.84
C TYR A 88 -3.67 -8.38 29.41
N VAL A 89 -2.46 -8.88 29.64
CA VAL A 89 -2.06 -10.25 29.29
C VAL A 89 -2.70 -11.28 30.22
N ALA A 90 -2.80 -10.98 31.52
CA ALA A 90 -3.36 -11.89 32.53
C ALA A 90 -4.89 -11.87 32.60
N ALA A 91 -5.57 -10.98 31.87
CA ALA A 91 -7.03 -10.81 31.91
C ALA A 91 -7.83 -12.14 31.77
N PRO A 92 -7.46 -13.08 30.88
CA PRO A 92 -8.15 -14.37 30.83
C PRO A 92 -8.01 -15.21 32.11
N LEU A 93 -6.84 -15.21 32.72
CA LEU A 93 -6.59 -15.96 33.96
C LEU A 93 -7.33 -15.31 35.15
N LEU A 94 -7.33 -13.98 35.22
CA LEU A 94 -8.10 -13.23 36.21
C LEU A 94 -9.61 -13.44 36.04
N GLY A 95 -10.08 -13.52 34.80
CA GLY A 95 -11.48 -13.87 34.51
C GLY A 95 -11.83 -15.30 34.90
N GLY A 96 -10.92 -16.25 34.68
CA GLY A 96 -11.07 -17.61 35.19
C GLY A 96 -11.18 -17.62 36.72
N LEU A 97 -10.29 -16.91 37.42
CA LEU A 97 -10.36 -16.78 38.87
C LEU A 97 -11.68 -16.15 39.34
N ALA A 98 -12.13 -15.08 38.69
CA ALA A 98 -13.42 -14.45 38.97
C ALA A 98 -14.59 -15.44 38.75
N GLY A 99 -14.52 -16.26 37.70
CA GLY A 99 -15.48 -17.33 37.45
C GLY A 99 -15.48 -18.41 38.53
N VAL A 100 -14.30 -18.85 39.01
CA VAL A 100 -14.21 -19.79 40.16
C VAL A 100 -14.89 -19.21 41.39
N LEU A 101 -14.57 -17.95 41.73
CA LEU A 101 -15.13 -17.27 42.90
C LEU A 101 -16.64 -17.08 42.77
N GLY A 102 -17.13 -16.72 41.58
CA GLY A 102 -18.56 -16.57 41.31
C GLY A 102 -19.35 -17.88 41.35
N MET A 103 -18.68 -19.03 41.20
CA MET A 103 -19.29 -20.37 41.17
C MET A 103 -19.10 -21.14 42.48
N LEU A 104 -18.63 -20.50 43.54
CA LEU A 104 -18.52 -21.11 44.87
C LEU A 104 -19.89 -21.64 45.33
N GLY A 105 -19.92 -22.90 45.75
CA GLY A 105 -21.13 -23.59 46.20
C GLY A 105 -21.93 -24.30 45.09
N VAL A 106 -21.56 -24.15 43.82
CA VAL A 106 -22.19 -24.91 42.72
C VAL A 106 -21.59 -26.30 42.63
N GLN A 107 -22.41 -27.33 42.86
CA GLN A 107 -21.97 -28.73 42.83
C GLN A 107 -22.02 -29.38 41.44
N ASP A 108 -22.80 -28.80 40.52
CA ASP A 108 -22.88 -29.29 39.14
C ASP A 108 -21.64 -28.87 38.35
N ILE A 109 -20.83 -29.87 37.95
CA ILE A 109 -19.56 -29.66 37.23
C ILE A 109 -19.79 -28.93 35.91
N GLY A 110 -20.88 -29.24 35.20
CA GLY A 110 -21.19 -28.61 33.92
C GLY A 110 -21.47 -27.11 34.09
N ARG A 111 -22.28 -26.72 35.08
CA ARG A 111 -22.55 -25.32 35.41
C ARG A 111 -21.28 -24.63 35.87
N PHE A 112 -20.50 -25.27 36.75
CA PHE A 112 -19.21 -24.75 37.24
C PHE A 112 -18.26 -24.38 36.08
N LEU A 113 -18.07 -25.31 35.13
CA LEU A 113 -17.20 -25.09 33.97
C LEU A 113 -17.72 -23.97 33.04
N VAL A 114 -19.04 -23.82 32.90
CA VAL A 114 -19.62 -22.68 32.16
C VAL A 114 -19.37 -21.37 32.89
N GLY A 115 -19.57 -21.30 34.20
CA GLY A 115 -19.30 -20.08 34.96
C GLY A 115 -17.83 -19.68 34.90
N LEU A 116 -16.92 -20.65 34.94
CA LEU A 116 -15.49 -20.46 34.74
C LEU A 116 -15.16 -19.87 33.36
N ALA A 117 -15.73 -20.46 32.30
CA ALA A 117 -15.49 -20.02 30.94
C ALA A 117 -16.13 -18.64 30.68
N LEU A 118 -17.32 -18.38 31.23
CA LEU A 118 -18.01 -17.11 31.12
C LEU A 118 -17.26 -15.99 31.85
N GLY A 119 -16.75 -16.24 33.06
CA GLY A 119 -15.88 -15.29 33.77
C GLY A 119 -14.63 -14.95 32.96
N THR A 120 -13.98 -15.96 32.38
CA THR A 120 -12.82 -15.78 31.47
C THR A 120 -13.16 -14.86 30.30
N LEU A 121 -14.27 -15.12 29.61
CA LEU A 121 -14.73 -14.29 28.50
C LEU A 121 -15.05 -12.87 28.98
N CYS A 122 -16.00 -12.70 29.90
CA CYS A 122 -16.48 -11.39 30.36
C CYS A 122 -15.35 -10.47 30.81
N THR A 123 -14.39 -10.97 31.59
CA THR A 123 -13.24 -10.17 32.02
C THR A 123 -12.34 -9.80 30.86
N THR A 124 -12.01 -10.75 29.98
CA THR A 124 -11.15 -10.48 28.81
C THR A 124 -11.76 -9.41 27.92
N PHE A 125 -13.06 -9.50 27.65
CA PHE A 125 -13.77 -8.48 26.87
C PHE A 125 -13.84 -7.14 27.58
N THR A 126 -14.12 -7.13 28.89
CA THR A 126 -14.14 -5.87 29.65
C THR A 126 -12.80 -5.16 29.55
N VAL A 127 -11.69 -5.90 29.70
CA VAL A 127 -10.35 -5.33 29.59
C VAL A 127 -10.08 -4.83 28.17
N TRP A 128 -10.39 -5.61 27.14
CA TRP A 128 -10.00 -5.27 25.76
C TRP A 128 -10.95 -4.29 25.07
N VAL A 129 -12.25 -4.33 25.36
CA VAL A 129 -13.27 -3.53 24.67
C VAL A 129 -13.62 -2.26 25.44
N ILE A 130 -13.49 -2.28 26.77
CA ILE A 130 -13.84 -1.12 27.62
C ILE A 130 -12.59 -0.47 28.17
N ILE A 131 -11.77 -1.21 28.91
CA ILE A 131 -10.63 -0.62 29.62
C ILE A 131 -9.56 -0.12 28.64
N ASP A 132 -9.25 -0.87 27.58
CA ASP A 132 -8.21 -0.50 26.61
C ASP A 132 -8.54 0.79 25.83
N PRO A 133 -9.74 0.95 25.24
CA PRO A 133 -10.12 2.23 24.64
C PRO A 133 -10.19 3.38 25.63
N VAL A 134 -10.68 3.15 26.85
CA VAL A 134 -10.71 4.19 27.89
C VAL A 134 -9.31 4.63 28.29
N ALA A 135 -8.39 3.67 28.48
CA ALA A 135 -6.98 3.97 28.75
C ALA A 135 -6.37 4.77 27.60
N GLY A 136 -6.61 4.37 26.35
CA GLY A 136 -6.18 5.12 25.17
C GLY A 136 -6.75 6.53 25.09
N LEU A 137 -8.02 6.74 25.44
CA LEU A 137 -8.64 8.07 25.51
C LEU A 137 -8.00 8.93 26.60
N ILE A 138 -7.75 8.38 27.78
CA ILE A 138 -7.04 9.07 28.87
C ILE A 138 -5.64 9.48 28.41
N GLU A 139 -4.93 8.60 27.70
CA GLU A 139 -3.61 8.91 27.16
C GLU A 139 -3.64 10.06 26.14
N MET A 140 -4.68 10.15 25.30
CA MET A 140 -4.84 11.25 24.35
C MET A 140 -5.05 12.61 25.04
N LEU A 141 -5.57 12.61 26.28
CA LEU A 141 -5.72 13.82 27.07
C LEU A 141 -4.41 14.25 27.76
N LEU A 142 -3.41 13.36 27.86
CA LEU A 142 -2.14 13.69 28.48
C LEU A 142 -1.33 14.67 27.62
N PRO A 143 -0.78 15.75 28.22
CA PRO A 143 -0.05 16.78 27.47
C PRO A 143 1.21 16.25 26.79
N THR A 144 1.86 15.25 27.39
CA THR A 144 3.05 14.58 26.84
C THR A 144 2.72 13.81 25.55
N SER A 145 1.62 13.06 25.54
CA SER A 145 1.14 12.34 24.36
C SER A 145 0.80 13.30 23.21
N ARG A 146 0.09 14.39 23.52
CA ARG A 146 -0.27 15.43 22.52
C ARG A 146 0.96 16.07 21.89
N LYS A 147 1.99 16.38 22.68
CA LYS A 147 3.24 16.98 22.18
C LYS A 147 3.96 16.05 21.20
N HIS A 148 4.14 14.78 21.58
CA HIS A 148 4.82 13.83 20.71
C HIS A 148 4.03 13.51 19.43
N ARG A 149 2.71 13.42 19.53
CA ARG A 149 1.85 13.26 18.35
C ARG A 149 2.00 14.43 17.38
N ALA A 150 2.03 15.66 17.90
CA ALA A 150 2.25 16.86 17.09
C ALA A 150 3.66 16.86 16.44
N GLU A 151 4.70 16.48 17.19
CA GLU A 151 6.06 16.35 16.67
C GLU A 151 6.15 15.31 15.54
N ARG A 152 5.51 14.14 15.68
CA ARG A 152 5.50 13.14 14.59
C ARG A 152 4.76 13.64 13.36
N LEU A 153 3.61 14.29 13.54
CA LEU A 153 2.86 14.84 12.41
C LEU A 153 3.67 15.92 11.68
N ALA A 154 4.36 16.80 12.42
CA ALA A 154 5.26 17.80 11.86
C ALA A 154 6.42 17.15 11.08
N ARG A 155 7.03 16.09 11.62
CA ARG A 155 8.09 15.33 10.90
C ARG A 155 7.58 14.68 9.62
N ILE A 156 6.41 14.03 9.67
CA ILE A 156 5.80 13.41 8.49
C ILE A 156 5.48 14.46 7.43
N GLU A 157 5.00 15.63 7.83
CA GLU A 157 4.72 16.72 6.92
C GLU A 157 6.00 17.32 6.32
N ALA A 158 7.04 17.53 7.12
CA ALA A 158 8.35 17.99 6.65
C ALA A 158 8.96 17.00 5.63
N ASP A 159 8.91 15.70 5.92
CA ASP A 159 9.38 14.66 5.01
C ASP A 159 8.60 14.63 3.69
N ARG A 160 7.28 14.83 3.76
CA ARG A 160 6.43 14.91 2.56
C ARG A 160 6.80 16.12 1.71
N ARG A 161 7.03 17.28 2.33
CA ARG A 161 7.46 18.50 1.62
C ARG A 161 8.83 18.31 0.98
N ALA A 162 9.81 17.80 1.72
CA ALA A 162 11.15 17.51 1.19
C ALA A 162 11.14 16.53 0.01
N ARG A 163 10.27 15.50 0.06
CA ARG A 163 10.10 14.55 -1.05
C ARG A 163 9.45 15.19 -2.28
N ARG A 164 8.49 16.09 -2.09
CA ARG A 164 7.86 16.84 -3.19
C ARG A 164 8.87 17.75 -3.87
N GLU A 165 9.59 18.56 -3.10
CA GLU A 165 10.63 19.44 -3.62
C GLU A 165 11.72 18.66 -4.36
N ARG A 166 12.16 17.52 -3.83
CA ARG A 166 13.16 16.68 -4.51
C ARG A 166 12.65 16.12 -5.83
N ARG A 167 11.38 15.71 -5.91
CA ARG A 167 10.77 15.24 -7.16
C ARG A 167 10.67 16.37 -8.17
N GLU A 168 10.22 17.54 -7.75
CA GLU A 168 10.12 18.73 -8.61
C GLU A 168 11.49 19.15 -9.16
N ARG A 169 12.54 19.13 -8.33
CA ARG A 169 13.91 19.42 -8.79
C ARG A 169 14.39 18.41 -9.83
N VAL A 170 14.21 17.11 -9.59
CA VAL A 170 14.62 16.05 -10.53
C VAL A 170 13.85 16.15 -11.85
N LEU A 171 12.55 16.47 -11.79
CA LEU A 171 11.74 16.68 -12.99
C LEU A 171 12.21 17.91 -13.76
N ALA A 172 12.46 19.03 -13.08
CA ALA A 172 12.97 20.25 -13.71
C ALA A 172 14.33 20.03 -14.38
N GLU A 173 15.24 19.31 -13.71
CA GLU A 173 16.54 18.95 -14.29
C GLU A 173 16.40 18.03 -15.51
N ALA A 174 15.48 17.06 -15.46
CA ALA A 174 15.21 16.17 -16.60
C ALA A 174 14.65 16.94 -17.80
N PHE A 175 13.67 17.82 -17.58
CA PHE A 175 13.11 18.67 -18.65
C PHE A 175 14.15 19.64 -19.23
N ALA A 176 15.00 20.24 -18.39
CA ALA A 176 16.07 21.13 -18.85
C ALA A 176 17.10 20.39 -19.72
N ARG A 177 17.47 19.15 -19.34
CA ARG A 177 18.37 18.31 -20.12
C ARG A 177 17.73 17.89 -21.45
N GLU A 178 16.48 17.46 -21.42
CA GLU A 178 15.76 17.06 -22.64
C GLU A 178 15.62 18.23 -23.63
N ALA A 179 15.31 19.43 -23.14
CA ALA A 179 15.25 20.63 -23.98
C ALA A 179 16.62 20.95 -24.62
N GLN A 180 17.70 20.83 -23.85
CA GLN A 180 19.05 21.05 -24.37
C GLN A 180 19.46 20.01 -25.41
N GLU A 181 19.10 18.74 -25.20
CA GLU A 181 19.34 17.66 -26.17
C GLU A 181 18.55 17.87 -27.46
N ARG A 182 17.27 18.24 -27.37
CA ARG A 182 16.45 18.57 -28.54
C ARG A 182 17.04 19.70 -29.37
N GLN A 183 17.57 20.74 -28.74
CA GLN A 183 18.21 21.85 -29.45
C GLN A 183 19.49 21.38 -30.18
N ARG A 184 20.34 20.60 -29.53
CA ARG A 184 21.55 20.02 -30.16
C ARG A 184 21.20 19.09 -31.32
N TRP A 185 20.13 18.30 -31.18
CA TRP A 185 19.65 17.44 -32.26
C TRP A 185 19.11 18.25 -33.41
N GLN A 186 18.34 19.31 -33.15
CA GLN A 186 17.83 20.20 -34.19
C GLN A 186 18.98 20.80 -35.01
N GLU A 187 20.00 21.34 -34.35
CA GLU A 187 21.20 21.90 -35.02
C GLU A 187 21.94 20.86 -35.88
N ARG A 188 22.09 19.63 -35.38
CA ARG A 188 22.78 18.55 -36.12
C ARG A 188 21.96 17.93 -37.23
N LEU A 189 20.64 17.86 -37.07
CA LEU A 189 19.73 17.25 -38.03
C LEU A 189 19.28 18.22 -39.11
N GLN A 190 19.37 19.54 -38.89
CA GLN A 190 19.00 20.58 -39.85
C GLN A 190 19.53 20.33 -41.28
N PRO A 191 20.84 20.13 -41.51
CA PRO A 191 21.35 19.92 -42.87
C PRO A 191 20.85 18.60 -43.49
N HIS A 192 20.55 17.60 -42.66
CA HIS A 192 19.98 16.34 -43.10
C HIS A 192 18.49 16.48 -43.44
N ALA A 193 17.75 17.31 -42.69
CA ALA A 193 16.34 17.60 -42.95
C ALA A 193 16.15 18.36 -44.24
N GLU A 194 17.00 19.37 -44.50
CA GLU A 194 16.99 20.13 -45.75
C GLU A 194 17.28 19.22 -46.95
N ARG A 195 18.28 18.33 -46.82
CA ARG A 195 18.63 17.37 -47.88
C ARG A 195 17.52 16.35 -48.12
N LEU A 196 16.90 15.86 -47.05
CA LEU A 196 15.75 14.95 -47.14
C LEU A 196 14.53 15.65 -47.77
N ALA A 197 14.30 16.93 -47.45
CA ALA A 197 13.24 17.72 -48.06
C ALA A 197 13.43 17.87 -49.57
N VAL A 198 14.66 18.09 -50.04
CA VAL A 198 14.99 18.11 -51.47
C VAL A 198 14.68 16.76 -52.12
N LEU A 199 15.07 15.64 -51.50
CA LEU A 199 14.80 14.30 -52.01
C LEU A 199 13.28 14.01 -52.11
N LEU A 200 12.48 14.49 -51.16
CA LEU A 200 11.02 14.39 -51.20
C LEU A 200 10.38 15.22 -52.33
N THR A 201 11.11 16.16 -52.90
CA THR A 201 10.64 16.97 -54.03
C THR A 201 11.08 16.47 -55.40
N ALA A 202 11.97 15.47 -55.47
CA ALA A 202 12.52 14.94 -56.72
C ALA A 202 11.48 14.18 -57.56
N ASP A 203 11.58 14.30 -58.88
CA ASP A 203 10.71 13.61 -59.84
C ASP A 203 10.99 12.09 -59.93
N ALA A 204 10.01 11.35 -60.45
CA ALA A 204 9.98 9.88 -60.50
C ALA A 204 11.20 9.22 -61.18
N SER A 205 11.94 9.95 -62.02
CA SER A 205 13.14 9.47 -62.70
C SER A 205 14.35 9.24 -61.78
N GLY A 206 14.33 9.78 -60.55
CA GLY A 206 15.43 9.67 -59.57
C GLY A 206 15.13 8.83 -58.32
N PHE A 207 13.96 8.19 -58.26
CA PHE A 207 13.38 7.64 -57.03
C PHE A 207 14.29 6.63 -56.30
N GLN A 208 14.96 5.74 -57.03
CA GLN A 208 15.81 4.70 -56.42
C GLN A 208 17.09 5.26 -55.78
N LYS A 209 17.66 6.33 -56.34
CA LYS A 209 18.80 7.04 -55.73
C LYS A 209 18.36 7.87 -54.53
N ALA A 210 17.19 8.49 -54.62
CA ALA A 210 16.60 9.26 -53.52
C ALA A 210 16.28 8.36 -52.31
N GLU A 211 15.79 7.15 -52.54
CA GLU A 211 15.56 6.14 -51.50
C GLU A 211 16.84 5.76 -50.77
N GLN A 212 17.91 5.42 -51.49
CA GLN A 212 19.21 5.06 -50.87
C GLN A 212 19.77 6.20 -50.02
N GLU A 213 19.75 7.43 -50.53
CA GLU A 213 20.25 8.59 -49.79
C GLU A 213 19.36 8.93 -48.58
N ALA A 214 18.04 8.76 -48.71
CA ALA A 214 17.11 8.90 -47.59
C ALA A 214 17.38 7.84 -46.51
N VAL A 215 17.63 6.58 -46.87
CA VAL A 215 17.99 5.50 -45.94
C VAL A 215 19.29 5.82 -45.20
N ASP A 216 20.32 6.30 -45.90
CA ASP A 216 21.59 6.70 -45.29
C ASP A 216 21.42 7.85 -44.29
N ILE A 217 20.60 8.84 -44.64
CA ILE A 217 20.23 9.95 -43.77
C ILE A 217 19.49 9.43 -42.52
N GLY A 218 18.53 8.52 -42.70
CA GLY A 218 17.79 7.87 -41.61
C GLY A 218 18.69 7.06 -40.68
N ALA A 219 19.64 6.30 -41.23
CA ALA A 219 20.62 5.53 -40.45
C ALA A 219 21.57 6.42 -39.64
N LYS A 220 21.96 7.59 -40.19
CA LYS A 220 22.75 8.59 -39.45
C LYS A 220 21.95 9.20 -38.30
N ALA A 221 20.67 9.54 -38.52
CA ALA A 221 19.80 10.03 -37.47
C ALA A 221 19.57 8.99 -36.36
N TRP A 222 19.39 7.71 -36.73
CA TRP A 222 19.29 6.60 -35.79
C TRP A 222 20.54 6.47 -34.91
N ARG A 223 21.73 6.57 -35.50
CA ARG A 223 22.99 6.50 -34.73
C ARG A 223 23.19 7.70 -33.80
N LEU A 224 22.58 8.85 -34.10
CA LEU A 224 22.70 10.07 -33.31
C LEU A 224 21.79 10.10 -32.06
N GLY A 225 20.58 9.55 -32.14
CA GLY A 225 19.64 9.55 -31.01
C GLY A 225 18.45 8.61 -31.17
N GLY A 226 18.62 7.53 -31.94
CA GLY A 226 17.63 6.48 -32.15
C GLY A 226 16.33 6.97 -32.78
N LEU A 227 15.22 6.44 -32.25
CA LEU A 227 13.85 6.70 -32.73
C LEU A 227 13.47 8.18 -32.68
N MET A 228 13.90 8.90 -31.64
CA MET A 228 13.53 10.31 -31.42
C MET A 228 14.15 11.22 -32.47
N CYS A 229 15.43 11.04 -32.79
CA CYS A 229 16.10 11.79 -33.85
C CYS A 229 15.50 11.50 -35.23
N MET A 230 15.12 10.25 -35.52
CA MET A 230 14.46 9.92 -36.78
C MET A 230 13.10 10.61 -36.93
N ARG A 231 12.29 10.64 -35.86
CA ARG A 231 11.01 11.39 -35.87
C ARG A 231 11.23 12.87 -36.06
N GLN A 232 12.10 13.47 -35.26
CA GLN A 232 12.40 14.89 -35.34
C GLN A 232 12.92 15.28 -36.73
N LEU A 233 13.77 14.44 -37.34
CA LEU A 233 14.27 14.63 -38.70
C LEU A 233 13.14 14.60 -39.74
N ARG A 234 12.21 13.64 -39.67
CA ARG A 234 11.05 13.58 -40.56
C ARG A 234 10.17 14.81 -40.39
N ASP A 235 9.85 15.18 -39.15
CA ASP A 235 8.98 16.32 -38.86
C ASP A 235 9.59 17.62 -39.40
N MET A 236 10.89 17.83 -39.17
CA MET A 236 11.63 18.97 -39.73
C MET A 236 11.64 18.97 -41.26
N ALA A 237 11.90 17.84 -41.91
CA ALA A 237 11.89 17.74 -43.38
C ALA A 237 10.50 18.02 -43.97
N MET A 238 9.44 17.50 -43.33
CA MET A 238 8.06 17.74 -43.74
C MET A 238 7.65 19.20 -43.58
N ASP A 239 8.07 19.86 -42.50
CA ASP A 239 7.80 21.28 -42.28
C ASP A 239 8.55 22.16 -43.30
N ILE A 240 9.80 21.82 -43.65
CA ILE A 240 10.54 22.48 -44.74
C ILE A 240 9.80 22.31 -46.08
N CYS A 241 9.36 21.09 -46.42
CA CYS A 241 8.60 20.84 -47.66
C CYS A 241 7.28 21.63 -47.73
N LYS A 242 6.52 21.69 -46.63
CA LYS A 242 5.27 22.47 -46.55
C LYS A 242 5.52 23.95 -46.78
N ASN A 243 6.58 24.49 -46.19
CA ASN A 243 6.94 25.90 -46.34
C ASN A 243 7.40 26.24 -47.77
N GLN A 244 8.01 25.30 -48.49
CA GLN A 244 8.52 25.52 -49.86
C GLN A 244 7.45 25.36 -50.96
N ARG A 245 6.46 24.47 -50.81
CA ARG A 245 5.45 24.18 -51.86
C ARG A 245 4.09 24.87 -51.66
N GLY A 246 3.88 25.57 -50.56
CA GLY A 246 2.52 25.96 -50.15
C GLY A 246 1.66 24.71 -49.84
N GLN A 247 0.38 24.88 -49.54
CA GLN A 247 -0.54 23.82 -49.04
C GLN A 247 -0.71 22.55 -49.92
N ALA A 248 0.03 22.40 -51.02
CA ALA A 248 0.08 21.16 -51.79
C ALA A 248 0.61 20.02 -50.91
N LYS A 249 -0.19 18.95 -50.74
CA LYS A 249 0.14 17.76 -49.93
C LYS A 249 1.48 17.16 -50.38
N ALA A 250 2.54 17.42 -49.62
CA ALA A 250 3.77 16.65 -49.73
C ALA A 250 3.45 15.19 -49.37
N VAL A 251 3.73 14.27 -50.30
CA VAL A 251 3.54 12.84 -50.08
C VAL A 251 4.68 12.34 -49.20
N ASP A 252 4.36 11.72 -48.08
CA ASP A 252 5.32 11.23 -47.09
C ASP A 252 5.94 9.91 -47.57
N TYR A 253 6.90 10.01 -48.49
CA TYR A 253 7.69 8.87 -48.95
C TYR A 253 8.71 8.41 -47.91
N VAL A 254 9.02 9.24 -46.89
CA VAL A 254 9.91 8.88 -45.77
C VAL A 254 9.39 7.65 -45.04
N SER A 255 8.07 7.57 -44.88
CA SER A 255 7.41 6.39 -44.33
C SER A 255 7.85 5.14 -45.10
N TYR A 256 7.73 5.12 -46.42
CA TYR A 256 8.10 3.98 -47.25
C TYR A 256 9.62 3.70 -47.24
N TRP A 257 10.45 4.73 -47.39
CA TRP A 257 11.91 4.56 -47.48
C TRP A 257 12.57 4.11 -46.18
N TRP A 258 11.99 4.42 -45.03
CA TRP A 258 12.52 3.99 -43.73
C TRP A 258 11.78 2.78 -43.15
N ASP A 259 11.01 2.07 -43.96
CA ASP A 259 10.41 0.81 -43.55
C ASP A 259 11.52 -0.21 -43.25
N GLY A 260 11.55 -0.73 -42.02
CA GLY A 260 12.61 -1.63 -41.53
C GLY A 260 13.72 -0.97 -40.71
N ILE A 261 13.80 0.37 -40.61
CA ILE A 261 14.75 1.06 -39.72
C ILE A 261 14.10 1.29 -38.34
N GLY A 262 13.84 0.21 -37.60
CA GLY A 262 13.22 0.27 -36.27
C GLY A 262 11.76 0.73 -36.24
N ASP A 263 11.12 0.68 -35.06
CA ASP A 263 9.70 1.01 -34.85
C ASP A 263 9.43 2.53 -34.74
N TRP A 264 10.08 3.36 -35.56
CA TRP A 264 10.03 4.82 -35.44
C TRP A 264 8.64 5.41 -35.64
N ARG A 265 7.71 4.68 -36.25
CA ARG A 265 6.31 5.10 -36.43
C ARG A 265 5.42 4.92 -35.19
N ARG A 266 5.81 4.10 -34.21
CA ARG A 266 4.96 3.82 -33.03
C ARG A 266 5.20 4.85 -31.93
N PRO A 267 4.22 5.66 -31.50
CA PRO A 267 4.44 6.62 -30.41
C PRO A 267 5.05 5.89 -29.22
N SER A 268 6.15 6.43 -28.70
CA SER A 268 6.79 5.91 -27.50
C SER A 268 5.76 6.04 -26.38
N LEU A 269 5.31 4.90 -25.85
CA LEU A 269 4.51 4.86 -24.63
C LEU A 269 5.33 5.56 -23.54
N GLY A 270 4.95 6.80 -23.23
CA GLY A 270 5.41 7.51 -22.04
C GLY A 270 4.75 6.96 -20.79
#